data_AF-A0AAV3PBH2-F1
#
_entry.id   AF-A0AAV3PBH2-F1
#
_cell.length_a   1.000
_cell.length_b   1.000
_cell.length_c   1.000
_cell.angle_alpha   90.00
_cell.angle_beta   90.00
_cell.angle_gamma   90.00
#
_symmetry.space_group_name_H-M   'P 1'
#
loop_
_entity.id
_entity.type
_entity.pdbx_description
1 polymer ?
#
loop_
_entity_poly.entity_id
_entity_poly.type
_entity_poly.pdbx_seq_one_letter_code
_entity_poly.pdbx_strand_id
1 'polypeptide(L)'
;MKMATSLVNRISLTIDLWWSGEQRIGYMTITAHFIDAKWQLRKRVLAFTNVRPPHLREVVTRELLRVMDDWHIKDKVVFIFVDNTSSNDNCIAILKVDFSNRKKLPLEGQLFYVRCCGGLVVA
;
A
#
# COMPACT_ATOMS: atom_id res chain seq x y z
N MET A 1 0.79 1.74 -20.30
CA MET A 1 1.24 2.18 -18.95
C MET A 1 1.34 1.02 -17.95
N LYS A 2 0.34 0.14 -17.72
CA LYS A 2 0.44 -1.06 -16.82
C LYS A 2 1.62 -2.02 -17.13
N MET A 3 2.14 -1.99 -18.36
CA MET A 3 3.34 -2.73 -18.80
C MET A 3 4.58 -2.59 -17.90
N ALA A 4 4.80 -1.41 -17.29
CA ALA A 4 6.02 -1.21 -16.49
C ALA A 4 6.05 -2.09 -15.23
N THR A 5 4.90 -2.39 -14.63
CA THR A 5 4.79 -3.27 -13.45
C THR A 5 4.68 -4.75 -13.82
N SER A 6 4.35 -5.08 -15.08
CA SER A 6 4.25 -6.48 -15.52
C SER A 6 5.62 -7.14 -15.68
N LEU A 7 6.67 -6.37 -15.99
CA LEU A 7 8.04 -6.86 -16.20
C LEU A 7 8.84 -7.07 -14.90
N VAL A 8 8.31 -6.64 -13.76
CA VAL A 8 9.02 -6.70 -12.47
C VAL A 8 8.40 -7.76 -11.58
N ASN A 9 9.21 -8.46 -10.80
CA ASN A 9 8.78 -9.57 -9.96
C ASN A 9 8.64 -9.21 -8.48
N ARG A 10 9.15 -8.05 -8.06
CA ARG A 10 9.07 -7.55 -6.68
C ARG A 10 8.64 -6.09 -6.68
N ILE A 11 7.59 -5.80 -5.93
CA ILE A 11 6.98 -4.47 -5.82
C ILE A 11 6.75 -4.18 -4.34
N SER A 12 7.10 -2.97 -3.92
CA SER A 12 6.72 -2.43 -2.62
C SER A 12 5.60 -1.43 -2.80
N LEU A 13 4.60 -1.44 -1.92
CA LEU A 13 3.51 -0.48 -1.93
C LEU A 13 3.69 0.51 -0.80
N THR A 14 3.32 1.77 -1.03
CA THR A 14 3.12 2.76 0.02
C THR A 14 1.69 3.23 -0.04
N ILE A 15 1.03 3.26 1.12
CA ILE A 15 -0.32 3.76 1.30
C ILE A 15 -0.21 5.04 2.11
N ASP A 16 -0.66 6.13 1.52
CA ASP A 16 -0.71 7.44 2.14
C ASP A 16 -2.18 7.83 2.37
N LEU A 17 -2.50 8.25 3.59
CA LEU A 17 -3.84 8.58 4.03
C LEU A 17 -3.83 9.95 4.69
N TRP A 18 -4.61 10.88 4.16
CA TRP A 18 -4.72 12.20 4.76
C TRP A 18 -6.16 12.70 4.79
N TRP A 19 -6.42 13.60 5.73
CA TRP A 19 -7.73 14.19 5.95
C TRP A 19 -7.74 15.65 5.51
N SER A 20 -8.69 16.01 4.65
CA SER A 20 -8.98 17.41 4.32
C SER A 20 -10.03 17.93 5.29
N GLY A 21 -9.63 18.79 6.23
CA GLY A 21 -10.54 19.42 7.19
C GLY A 21 -11.58 20.30 6.51
N GLU A 22 -11.17 21.06 5.49
CA GLU A 22 -12.02 21.96 4.70
C GLU A 22 -13.13 21.19 3.97
N GLN A 23 -12.75 20.09 3.29
CA GLN A 23 -13.70 19.31 2.49
C GLN A 23 -14.42 18.24 3.30
N ARG A 24 -13.97 17.98 4.53
CA ARG A 24 -14.42 16.87 5.39
C ARG A 24 -14.37 15.52 4.68
N ILE A 25 -13.31 15.30 3.90
CA ILE A 25 -13.09 14.09 3.09
C ILE A 25 -11.67 13.56 3.37
N GLY A 26 -11.56 12.23 3.51
CA GLY A 26 -10.29 11.53 3.53
C GLY A 26 -9.83 11.21 2.11
N TYR A 27 -8.53 11.20 1.90
CA TYR A 27 -7.91 10.82 0.65
C TYR A 27 -6.93 9.68 0.89
N MET A 28 -6.81 8.81 -0.10
CA MET A 28 -5.93 7.67 -0.09
C MET A 28 -5.17 7.59 -1.40
N THR A 29 -3.86 7.41 -1.30
CA THR A 29 -3.00 7.14 -2.45
C THR A 29 -2.28 5.82 -2.26
N ILE A 30 -2.31 4.98 -3.29
CA ILE A 30 -1.51 3.76 -3.37
C ILE A 30 -0.40 3.97 -4.39
N THR A 31 0.84 3.81 -3.96
CA THR A 31 2.03 4.01 -4.80
C THR A 31 2.86 2.74 -4.84
N ALA A 32 3.16 2.25 -6.04
CA ALA A 32 4.13 1.18 -6.26
C ALA A 32 5.56 1.71 -6.39
N HIS A 33 6.48 0.99 -5.79
CA HIS A 33 7.91 1.23 -5.80
C HIS A 33 8.59 -0.05 -6.27
N PHE A 34 9.47 0.05 -7.26
CA PHE A 34 10.19 -1.09 -7.81
C PHE A 34 11.48 -0.65 -8.50
N ILE A 35 12.43 -1.57 -8.66
CA ILE A 35 13.67 -1.35 -9.43
C ILE A 35 13.44 -1.87 -10.86
N ASP A 36 13.69 -1.03 -11.86
CA ASP A 36 13.55 -1.43 -13.26
C ASP A 36 14.80 -2.16 -13.80
N ALA A 37 14.74 -2.61 -15.06
CA ALA A 37 15.85 -3.31 -15.71
C ALA A 37 17.14 -2.47 -15.86
N LYS A 38 17.04 -1.14 -15.71
CA LYS A 38 18.18 -0.22 -15.72
C LYS A 38 18.70 0.07 -14.30
N TRP A 39 18.29 -0.74 -13.33
CA TRP A 39 18.62 -0.58 -11.93
C TRP A 39 18.18 0.77 -11.34
N GLN A 40 17.11 1.37 -11.89
CA GLN A 40 16.58 2.64 -11.41
C GLN A 40 15.37 2.42 -10.52
N LEU A 41 15.33 3.11 -9.38
CA LEU A 41 14.14 3.15 -8.53
C LEU A 41 13.03 3.89 -9.26
N ARG A 42 11.90 3.21 -9.46
CA ARG A 42 10.68 3.77 -10.03
C ARG A 42 9.62 3.90 -8.96
N LYS A 43 8.95 5.04 -8.95
CA LYS A 43 7.79 5.34 -8.12
C LYS A 43 6.59 5.59 -9.03
N ARG A 44 5.44 5.00 -8.71
CA ARG A 44 4.23 5.18 -9.51
C ARG A 44 2.95 5.12 -8.69
N VAL A 45 2.13 6.16 -8.81
CA VAL A 45 0.77 6.17 -8.25
C VAL A 45 -0.09 5.19 -9.05
N LEU A 46 -0.65 4.21 -8.35
CA LEU A 46 -1.55 3.20 -8.90
C LEU A 46 -3.02 3.58 -8.74
N ALA A 47 -3.34 4.27 -7.64
CA ALA A 47 -4.67 4.76 -7.35
C ALA A 47 -4.60 6.01 -6.46
N PHE A 48 -5.59 6.87 -6.66
CA PHE A 48 -5.91 8.03 -5.84
C PHE A 48 -7.42 8.01 -5.65
N THR A 49 -7.90 7.91 -4.40
CA THR A 49 -9.32 7.73 -4.12
C THR A 49 -9.75 8.51 -2.88
N ASN A 50 -11.03 8.87 -2.85
CA ASN A 50 -11.65 9.54 -1.73
C ASN A 50 -12.18 8.48 -0.77
N VAL A 51 -11.82 8.59 0.49
CA VAL A 51 -12.28 7.72 1.57
C VAL A 51 -13.22 8.51 2.47
N ARG A 52 -14.51 8.16 2.43
CA ARG A 52 -15.52 8.80 3.28
C ARG A 52 -15.63 8.05 4.62
N PRO A 53 -15.78 8.75 5.76
CA PRO A 53 -16.13 8.13 7.04
C PRO A 53 -17.48 7.40 6.95
N PRO A 54 -17.79 6.44 7.86
CA PRO A 54 -17.03 6.03 9.05
C PRO A 54 -16.12 4.80 8.84
N HIS A 55 -16.22 4.11 7.71
CA HIS A 55 -15.56 2.82 7.46
C HIS A 55 -14.17 2.97 6.78
N LEU A 56 -13.36 3.94 7.22
CA LEU A 56 -12.04 4.24 6.63
C LEU A 56 -11.21 2.95 6.43
N ARG A 57 -11.26 2.05 7.41
CA ARG A 57 -10.48 0.81 7.49
C ARG A 57 -10.86 -0.21 6.41
N GLU A 58 -12.13 -0.55 6.31
CA GLU A 58 -12.65 -1.52 5.33
C GLU A 58 -12.51 -1.00 3.91
N VAL A 59 -12.69 0.30 3.72
CA VAL A 59 -12.49 0.94 2.42
C VAL A 59 -11.02 0.88 2.02
N VAL A 60 -10.08 1.18 2.91
CA VAL A 60 -8.64 1.08 2.62
C VAL A 60 -8.23 -0.34 2.21
N THR A 61 -8.61 -1.35 2.98
CA THR A 61 -8.26 -2.75 2.66
C THR A 61 -8.87 -3.19 1.33
N ARG A 62 -10.14 -2.87 1.09
CA ARG A 62 -10.84 -3.20 -0.16
C ARG A 62 -10.22 -2.50 -1.36
N GLU A 63 -9.91 -1.21 -1.24
CA GLU A 63 -9.26 -0.45 -2.31
C GLU A 63 -7.86 -0.98 -2.61
N LEU A 64 -7.11 -1.35 -1.58
CA LEU A 64 -5.80 -1.95 -1.76
C LEU A 64 -5.87 -3.29 -2.51
N LEU A 65 -6.78 -4.19 -2.11
CA LEU A 65 -6.99 -5.47 -2.80
C LEU A 65 -7.44 -5.25 -4.25
N ARG A 66 -8.41 -4.36 -4.48
CA ARG A 66 -8.88 -3.97 -5.81
C ARG A 66 -7.73 -3.50 -6.70
N VAL A 67 -6.87 -2.61 -6.19
CA VAL A 67 -5.71 -2.11 -6.94
C VAL A 67 -4.71 -3.22 -7.22
N MET A 68 -4.47 -4.13 -6.28
CA MET A 68 -3.57 -5.25 -6.54
C MET A 68 -4.09 -6.17 -7.66
N ASP A 69 -5.41 -6.40 -7.69
CA ASP A 69 -6.06 -7.22 -8.70
C ASP A 69 -6.11 -6.51 -10.06
N ASP A 70 -6.54 -5.24 -10.09
CA ASP A 70 -6.62 -4.41 -11.31
C ASP A 70 -5.27 -4.28 -12.03
N TRP A 71 -4.17 -4.31 -11.27
CA TRP A 71 -2.81 -4.21 -11.79
C TRP A 71 -2.13 -5.57 -11.97
N HIS A 72 -2.78 -6.66 -11.55
CA HIS A 72 -2.22 -8.02 -11.53
C HIS A 72 -0.84 -8.09 -10.83
N ILE A 73 -0.72 -7.36 -9.72
CA ILE A 73 0.51 -7.28 -8.93
C ILE A 73 0.42 -8.02 -7.61
N LYS A 74 -0.74 -8.61 -7.26
CA LYS A 74 -0.96 -9.26 -5.96
C LYS A 74 0.21 -10.18 -5.60
N ASP A 75 0.65 -11.06 -6.50
CA ASP A 75 1.74 -12.03 -6.25
C ASP A 75 3.17 -11.46 -6.26
N LYS A 76 3.31 -10.17 -6.58
CA LYS A 76 4.59 -9.47 -6.70
C LYS A 76 4.84 -8.54 -5.52
N VAL A 77 3.82 -8.28 -4.70
CA VAL A 77 3.94 -7.39 -3.53
C VAL A 77 4.76 -8.08 -2.45
N VAL A 78 5.87 -7.44 -2.06
CA VAL A 78 6.80 -7.92 -1.02
C VAL A 78 6.72 -7.12 0.27
N PHE A 79 6.45 -5.82 0.18
CA PHE A 79 6.39 -4.89 1.30
C PHE A 79 5.22 -3.91 1.13
N ILE A 80 4.57 -3.55 2.23
CA ILE A 80 3.54 -2.52 2.28
C ILE A 80 3.91 -1.54 3.40
N PHE A 81 4.16 -0.30 3.01
CA PHE A 81 4.43 0.81 3.92
C PHE A 81 3.15 1.62 4.10
N VAL A 82 2.79 1.94 5.33
CA VAL A 82 1.59 2.73 5.61
C VAL A 82 1.95 3.91 6.50
N ASP A 83 1.35 5.06 6.23
CA ASP A 83 1.42 6.25 7.06
C ASP A 83 1.03 5.93 8.54
N ASN A 84 1.65 6.64 9.48
CA ASN A 84 1.53 6.39 10.92
C ASN A 84 0.25 7.01 11.52
N THR A 85 -0.91 6.71 10.94
CA THR A 85 -2.18 6.98 11.59
C THR A 85 -2.61 5.77 12.42
N SER A 86 -3.04 6.01 13.67
CA SER A 86 -3.49 5.00 14.65
C SER A 86 -4.67 4.12 14.19
N SER A 87 -5.20 4.38 13.01
CA SER A 87 -6.36 3.71 12.41
C SER A 87 -6.02 2.36 11.73
N ASN A 88 -4.74 2.06 11.53
CA ASN A 88 -4.30 1.05 10.57
C ASN A 88 -4.08 -0.36 11.17
N ASP A 89 -4.12 -0.52 12.49
CA ASP A 89 -3.68 -1.78 13.15
C ASP A 89 -4.51 -3.03 12.82
N ASN A 90 -5.82 -2.89 12.57
CA ASN A 90 -6.67 -4.01 12.16
C ASN A 90 -6.62 -4.29 10.64
N CYS A 91 -6.35 -3.28 9.81
CA CYS A 91 -6.10 -3.50 8.37
C CYS A 91 -4.88 -4.40 8.15
N ILE A 92 -3.85 -4.20 8.98
CA ILE A 92 -2.66 -5.06 9.03
C ILE A 92 -3.04 -6.49 9.37
N ALA A 93 -3.92 -6.71 10.35
CA ALA A 93 -4.31 -8.06 10.76
C ALA A 93 -4.97 -8.82 9.61
N ILE A 94 -5.88 -8.17 8.86
CA ILE A 94 -6.56 -8.77 7.71
C ILE A 94 -5.56 -9.06 6.58
N LEU A 95 -4.68 -8.11 6.26
CA LEU A 95 -3.67 -8.29 5.22
C LEU A 95 -2.61 -9.33 5.63
N LYS A 96 -2.24 -9.41 6.90
CA LYS A 96 -1.35 -10.47 7.39
C LYS A 96 -2.02 -11.82 7.21
N VAL A 97 -3.29 -12.00 7.57
CA VAL A 97 -4.00 -13.28 7.35
C VAL A 97 -4.05 -13.65 5.86
N ASP A 98 -4.38 -12.71 4.97
CA ASP A 98 -4.48 -12.98 3.52
C ASP A 98 -3.10 -13.31 2.89
N PHE A 99 -2.01 -12.75 3.44
CA PHE A 99 -0.65 -12.91 2.90
C PHE A 99 0.23 -13.92 3.65
N SER A 100 -0.08 -14.27 4.90
CA SER A 100 0.65 -15.27 5.72
C SER A 100 0.65 -16.67 5.09
N ASN A 101 -0.35 -16.96 4.26
CA ASN A 101 -0.41 -18.22 3.51
C ASN A 101 0.56 -18.26 2.31
N ARG A 102 1.33 -17.19 2.05
CA ARG A 102 2.18 -17.08 0.86
C ARG A 102 3.66 -17.22 1.21
N LYS A 103 4.24 -18.35 0.82
CA LYS A 103 5.69 -18.71 0.97
C LYS A 103 6.67 -17.79 0.21
N LYS A 104 6.22 -16.66 -0.34
CA LYS A 104 7.02 -15.74 -1.17
C LYS A 104 7.40 -14.43 -0.48
N LEU A 105 7.01 -14.25 0.78
CA LEU A 105 7.34 -13.03 1.52
C LEU A 105 8.80 -13.05 2.01
N PRO A 106 9.58 -11.98 1.78
CA PRO A 106 10.90 -11.84 2.39
C PRO A 106 10.81 -11.90 3.92
N LEU A 107 11.81 -12.50 4.57
CA LEU A 107 11.90 -12.62 6.04
C LEU A 107 10.62 -13.20 6.66
N GLU A 108 10.00 -14.19 6.02
CA GLU A 108 8.77 -14.85 6.51
C GLU A 108 7.58 -13.88 6.73
N GLY A 109 7.60 -12.72 6.05
CA GLY A 109 6.58 -11.70 6.21
C GLY A 109 6.78 -10.75 7.38
N GLN A 110 7.91 -10.83 8.11
CA GLN A 110 8.22 -9.93 9.23
C GLN A 110 8.27 -8.46 8.80
N LEU A 111 8.71 -8.17 7.58
CA LEU A 111 8.77 -6.81 7.02
C LEU A 111 7.61 -6.50 6.07
N PHE A 112 6.62 -7.38 5.93
CA PHE A 112 5.51 -7.17 5.00
C PHE A 112 4.74 -5.87 5.29
N TYR A 113 4.77 -5.43 6.55
CA TYR A 113 4.19 -4.17 6.98
C TYR A 113 5.20 -3.34 7.76
N VAL A 114 5.39 -2.07 7.36
CA VAL A 114 6.25 -1.12 8.06
C VAL A 114 5.52 0.22 8.18
N ARG A 115 5.45 0.77 9.41
CA ARG A 115 4.93 2.12 9.62
C ARG A 115 5.95 3.14 9.13
N CYS A 116 5.49 4.15 8.41
CA CYS A 116 6.34 5.27 8.00
C CYS A 116 6.57 6.23 9.18
N CYS A 117 7.83 6.51 9.52
CA CYS A 117 8.18 7.50 10.54
C CYS A 117 8.06 8.96 10.05
N GLY A 118 7.69 9.19 8.78
CA GLY A 118 7.61 10.54 8.20
C GLY A 118 6.63 11.47 8.92
N GLY A 119 5.55 10.93 9.49
CA GLY A 119 4.59 11.70 10.30
C GLY A 119 5.11 12.17 11.67
N LEU A 120 6.27 11.68 12.13
CA LEU A 120 6.93 12.13 13.36
C LEU A 120 7.84 13.35 13.14
N VAL A 121 8.26 13.62 11.90
CA VAL A 121 9.26 14.66 11.57
C VAL A 121 8.61 16.00 11.17
N VAL A 122 7.28 16.02 11.00
CA VAL A 122 6.50 17.22 10.61
C VAL A 122 5.51 17.64 11.71
N ALA A 123 5.81 17.30 12.97
CA ALA A 123 5.07 17.81 14.14
C ALA A 123 5.72 19.09 14.68
#